data_AF-A0A5C1AF90-F1
#
_entry.id   AF-A0A5C1AF90-F1
#
_cell.length_a   1.000
_cell.length_b   1.000
_cell.length_c   1.000
_cell.angle_alpha   90.00
_cell.angle_beta   90.00
_cell.angle_gamma   90.00
#
_symmetry.space_group_name_H-M   'P 1'
#
loop_
_entity.id
_entity.type
_entity.pdbx_description
1 polymer ?
#
loop_
_entity_poly.entity_id
_entity_poly.type
_entity_poly.pdbx_seq_one_letter_code
_entity_poly.pdbx_strand_id
1 'polypeptide(L)'
;MTINGVSQTSGQQRLVDIAPSGDKLQVGIRDRKPGSDWVNVVVPAESLLTVLTEKPTGPQAIPGDDATLVAEIRRNEVQLAIGTADAAVGLDDLMDAVGSVLPS
;
A
#
# COMPACT_ATOMS: atom_id res chain seq x y z
N MET A 1 -10.69 -1.18 -3.14
CA MET A 1 -10.41 -2.63 -3.12
C MET A 1 -9.67 -2.98 -1.83
N THR A 2 -9.82 -4.21 -1.33
CA THR A 2 -9.10 -4.70 -0.15
C THR A 2 -8.26 -5.91 -0.53
N ILE A 3 -6.98 -5.91 -0.17
CA ILE A 3 -5.99 -6.95 -0.48
C ILE A 3 -5.58 -7.64 0.83
N ASN A 4 -5.35 -8.94 0.78
CA ASN A 4 -4.78 -9.68 1.91
C ASN A 4 -3.27 -9.49 1.93
N GLY A 5 -2.73 -9.16 3.10
CA GLY A 5 -1.29 -9.04 3.30
C GLY A 5 -0.80 -9.70 4.58
N VAL A 6 0.50 -9.69 4.78
CA VAL A 6 1.16 -10.18 6.00
C VAL A 6 2.20 -9.17 6.45
N SER A 7 2.15 -8.77 7.72
CA SER A 7 3.20 -7.96 8.34
C SER A 7 4.51 -8.75 8.35
N GLN A 8 5.55 -8.18 7.73
CA GLN A 8 6.89 -8.78 7.70
C GLN A 8 7.60 -8.62 9.03
N THR A 9 7.17 -7.65 9.84
CA THR A 9 7.70 -7.41 11.18
C THR A 9 7.13 -8.39 12.22
N SER A 10 5.83 -8.65 12.17
CA SER A 10 5.13 -9.43 13.22
C SER A 10 4.60 -10.79 12.76
N GLY A 11 4.58 -11.07 11.46
CA GLY A 11 3.97 -12.27 10.88
C GLY A 11 2.44 -12.29 10.91
N GLN A 12 1.80 -11.21 11.37
CA GLN A 12 0.34 -11.13 11.48
C GLN A 12 -0.33 -10.88 10.13
N GLN A 13 -1.54 -11.41 9.96
CA GLN A 13 -2.37 -11.13 8.79
C GLN A 13 -2.87 -9.69 8.81
N ARG A 14 -2.66 -8.99 7.71
CA ARG A 14 -3.09 -7.61 7.47
C ARG A 14 -4.11 -7.56 6.34
N LEU A 15 -4.85 -6.46 6.31
CA LEU A 15 -5.65 -6.04 5.19
C LEU A 15 -5.11 -4.70 4.70
N VAL A 16 -4.90 -4.61 3.39
CA VAL A 16 -4.50 -3.37 2.72
C VAL A 16 -5.72 -2.86 1.96
N ASP A 17 -6.24 -1.71 2.37
CA ASP A 17 -7.37 -1.06 1.72
C ASP A 17 -6.84 0.02 0.76
N ILE A 18 -7.25 -0.05 -0.50
CA ILE A 18 -6.96 0.92 -1.56
C ILE A 18 -8.27 1.59 -1.97
N ALA A 19 -8.36 2.90 -1.87
CA ALA A 19 -9.56 3.66 -2.25
C ALA A 19 -9.20 4.95 -3.01
N PRO A 20 -10.06 5.41 -3.92
CA PRO A 20 -9.86 6.71 -4.57
C PRO A 20 -10.06 7.84 -3.57
N SER A 21 -9.24 8.89 -3.68
CA SER A 21 -9.35 10.13 -2.91
C SER A 21 -9.07 11.32 -3.83
N GLY A 22 -10.06 11.70 -4.64
CA GLY A 22 -9.86 12.69 -5.70
C GLY A 22 -8.94 12.15 -6.80
N ASP A 23 -7.86 12.88 -7.08
CA ASP A 23 -6.74 12.49 -7.97
C ASP A 23 -5.67 11.64 -7.26
N LYS A 24 -5.86 11.37 -5.97
CA LYS A 24 -4.96 10.61 -5.11
C LYS A 24 -5.55 9.25 -4.74
N LEU A 25 -4.73 8.46 -4.05
CA LEU A 25 -5.10 7.15 -3.50
C LEU A 25 -5.00 7.18 -1.99
N GLN A 26 -6.07 6.76 -1.32
CA GLN A 26 -6.00 6.40 0.09
C GLN A 26 -5.50 4.95 0.20
N VAL A 27 -4.39 4.77 0.91
CA VAL A 27 -3.79 3.47 1.23
C VAL A 27 -3.92 3.27 2.74
N GLY A 28 -4.60 2.21 3.16
CA GLY A 28 -4.79 1.85 4.56
C GLY A 28 -4.22 0.49 4.89
N ILE A 29 -3.63 0.34 6.07
CA ILE A 29 -3.18 -0.93 6.65
C ILE A 29 -3.89 -1.12 7.98
N ARG A 30 -4.51 -2.29 8.16
CA ARG A 30 -5.12 -2.72 9.43
C ARG A 30 -4.94 -4.21 9.66
N ASP A 31 -5.12 -4.67 10.90
CA ASP A 31 -5.18 -6.10 11.15
C ASP A 31 -6.45 -6.70 10.55
N ARG A 32 -6.39 -7.99 10.25
CA ARG A 32 -7.57 -8.76 9.88
C ARG A 32 -8.57 -8.90 11.04
N LYS A 33 -8.09 -8.79 12.28
CA LYS A 33 -8.94 -8.91 13.48
C LYS A 33 -9.82 -7.65 13.63
N PRO A 34 -11.12 -7.79 13.91
CA PRO A 34 -11.99 -6.65 14.19
C PRO A 34 -11.47 -5.78 15.35
N GLY A 35 -11.60 -4.46 15.22
CA GLY A 35 -11.24 -3.51 16.27
C GLY A 35 -9.76 -3.11 16.35
N SER A 36 -8.95 -3.47 15.35
CA SER A 36 -7.55 -3.05 15.28
C SER A 36 -7.39 -1.61 14.79
N ASP A 37 -6.26 -1.01 15.14
CA ASP A 37 -5.84 0.27 14.61
C ASP A 37 -5.76 0.24 13.08
N TRP A 38 -6.44 1.20 12.48
CA TRP A 38 -6.39 1.47 11.06
C TRP A 38 -5.49 2.67 10.84
N VAL A 39 -4.37 2.44 10.16
CA VAL A 39 -3.44 3.50 9.77
C VAL A 39 -3.60 3.70 8.28
N ASN A 40 -3.77 4.94 7.84
CA ASN A 40 -3.90 5.25 6.42
C ASN A 40 -3.09 6.49 6.03
N VAL A 41 -2.91 6.64 4.73
CA VAL A 41 -2.26 7.79 4.11
C VAL A 41 -2.89 8.04 2.75
N VAL A 42 -3.03 9.30 2.37
CA VAL A 42 -3.44 9.69 1.01
C VAL A 42 -2.18 10.07 0.24
N VAL A 43 -1.90 9.38 -0.88
CA VAL A 43 -0.70 9.57 -1.71
C VAL A 43 -1.05 9.86 -3.15
N PRO A 44 -0.21 10.59 -3.90
CA PRO A 44 -0.40 10.76 -5.34
C PRO A 44 -0.43 9.40 -6.06
N ALA A 45 -1.47 9.18 -6.85
CA ALA A 45 -1.66 7.93 -7.58
C ALA A 45 -0.48 7.60 -8.49
N GLU A 46 -0.04 8.60 -9.25
CA GLU A 46 1.07 8.48 -10.20
C GLU A 46 2.36 8.05 -9.49
N SER A 47 2.66 8.60 -8.30
CA SER A 47 3.88 8.24 -7.57
C SER A 47 3.91 6.77 -7.17
N LEU A 48 2.79 6.23 -6.66
CA LEU A 48 2.72 4.81 -6.35
C LEU A 48 2.80 3.96 -7.63
N LEU A 49 2.08 4.34 -8.68
CA LEU A 49 2.08 3.63 -9.96
C LEU A 49 3.48 3.57 -10.60
N THR A 50 4.23 4.68 -10.55
CA THR A 50 5.62 4.75 -11.00
C THR A 50 6.49 3.74 -10.26
N VAL A 51 6.38 3.65 -8.92
CA VAL A 51 7.14 2.66 -8.14
C VAL A 51 6.77 1.23 -8.58
N LEU A 52 5.47 0.92 -8.69
CA LEU A 52 4.99 -0.41 -9.09
C LEU A 52 5.44 -0.82 -10.50
N THR A 53 5.54 0.14 -11.42
CA THR A 53 5.89 -0.08 -12.82
C THR A 53 7.40 -0.16 -13.04
N GLU A 54 8.15 0.80 -12.51
CA GLU A 54 9.59 0.93 -12.71
C GLU A 54 10.39 -0.05 -11.85
N LYS A 55 9.80 -0.51 -10.74
CA LYS A 55 10.41 -1.46 -9.80
C LYS A 55 11.82 -1.04 -9.34
N PRO A 56 11.99 0.19 -8.83
CA PRO A 56 13.29 0.68 -8.38
C PRO A 56 13.85 -0.20 -7.26
N THR A 57 15.18 -0.28 -7.19
CA THR A 57 15.88 -1.06 -6.15
C THR A 57 15.75 -0.37 -4.80
N GLY A 58 15.25 -1.11 -3.80
CA GLY A 58 15.17 -0.67 -2.41
C GLY A 58 13.95 0.19 -2.09
N PRO A 59 13.80 0.61 -0.82
CA PRO A 59 12.62 1.31 -0.34
C PRO A 59 12.43 2.68 -1.01
N GLN A 60 11.23 2.95 -1.47
CA GLN A 60 10.80 4.23 -2.02
C GLN A 60 9.86 4.93 -1.06
N ALA A 61 10.23 6.16 -0.67
CA ALA A 61 9.37 7.01 0.13
C ALA A 61 8.44 7.81 -0.81
N ILE A 62 7.14 7.67 -0.60
CA ILE A 62 6.08 8.40 -1.30
C ILE A 62 5.43 9.34 -0.27
N PRO A 63 5.72 10.65 -0.35
CA PRO A 63 5.06 11.62 0.52
C PRO A 63 3.55 11.63 0.30
N GLY A 64 2.80 11.47 1.38
CA GLY A 64 1.36 11.65 1.40
C GLY A 64 0.95 12.88 2.23
N ASP A 65 -0.35 13.08 2.37
CA ASP A 65 -0.90 14.30 2.99
C ASP A 65 -0.53 14.42 4.48
N ASP A 66 -0.69 13.33 5.25
CA ASP A 66 -0.46 13.32 6.70
C ASP A 66 0.65 12.35 7.15
N ALA A 67 1.17 11.53 6.23
CA ALA A 67 2.20 10.53 6.50
C ALA A 67 2.99 10.18 5.23
N THR A 68 4.09 9.46 5.38
CA THR A 68 4.84 8.90 4.26
C THR A 68 4.48 7.43 4.08
N LEU A 69 4.12 7.04 2.86
CA LEU A 69 4.05 5.64 2.46
C LEU A 69 5.44 5.20 2.02
N VAL A 70 5.96 4.11 2.59
CA VAL A 70 7.16 3.46 2.07
C VAL A 70 6.74 2.22 1.29
N ALA A 71 7.20 2.11 0.05
CA ALA A 71 6.95 0.95 -0.82
C ALA A 71 8.29 0.35 -1.27
N GLU A 72 8.44 -0.96 -1.13
CA GLU A 72 9.61 -1.70 -1.63
C GLU A 72 9.15 -2.94 -2.40
N ILE A 73 9.67 -3.11 -3.61
CA ILE A 73 9.33 -4.26 -4.45
C ILE A 73 10.39 -5.35 -4.26
N ARG A 74 9.94 -6.53 -3.86
CA ARG A 74 10.79 -7.72 -3.68
C ARG A 74 10.22 -8.86 -4.49
N ARG A 75 10.83 -9.13 -5.65
CA ARG A 75 10.36 -10.13 -6.62
C ARG A 75 8.92 -9.83 -7.08
N ASN A 76 7.94 -10.58 -6.60
CA ASN A 76 6.52 -10.41 -6.92
C ASN A 76 5.69 -9.92 -5.73
N GLU A 77 6.36 -9.43 -4.69
CA GLU A 77 5.72 -8.86 -3.51
C GLU A 77 6.05 -7.38 -3.39
N VAL A 78 5.12 -6.63 -2.81
CA VAL A 78 5.30 -5.23 -2.44
C VAL A 78 5.18 -5.11 -0.94
N GLN A 79 6.25 -4.66 -0.29
CA GLN A 79 6.25 -4.30 1.11
C GLN A 79 5.81 -2.85 1.24
N LEU A 80 4.69 -2.65 1.92
CA LEU A 80 4.11 -1.35 2.22
C LEU A 80 4.30 -1.06 3.71
N ALA A 81 4.65 0.18 4.05
CA ALA A 81 4.71 0.65 5.42
C ALA A 81 4.19 2.08 5.59
N ILE A 82 3.43 2.31 6.67
CA ILE A 82 2.93 3.62 7.10
C ILE A 82 3.21 3.74 8.60
N GLY A 83 4.22 4.55 8.96
CA GLY A 83 4.68 4.62 10.35
C GLY A 83 5.15 3.26 10.87
N THR A 84 4.48 2.73 11.88
CA THR A 84 4.76 1.40 12.47
C THR A 84 3.94 0.26 11.87
N ALA A 85 2.97 0.56 11.00
CA ALA A 85 2.15 -0.44 10.33
C ALA A 85 2.82 -0.90 9.03
N ASP A 86 2.94 -2.22 8.83
CA ASP A 86 3.53 -2.82 7.64
C ASP A 86 2.70 -3.99 7.10
N ALA A 87 2.73 -4.17 5.78
CA ALA A 87 2.11 -5.30 5.08
C ALA A 87 2.85 -5.62 3.78
N ALA A 88 3.16 -6.89 3.55
CA ALA A 88 3.54 -7.42 2.24
C ALA A 88 2.29 -7.94 1.52
N VAL A 89 2.14 -7.56 0.25
CA VAL A 89 1.05 -7.98 -0.65
C VAL A 89 1.60 -8.44 -2.00
N GLY A 90 0.81 -9.16 -2.79
CA GLY A 90 1.13 -9.48 -4.18
C GLY A 90 1.26 -8.21 -5.02
N LEU A 91 2.27 -8.16 -5.90
CA LEU A 91 2.46 -7.03 -6.82
C LEU A 91 1.31 -6.92 -7.83
N ASP A 92 0.86 -8.05 -8.35
CA ASP A 92 -0.32 -8.16 -9.21
C ASP A 92 -1.59 -7.71 -8.49
N ASP A 93 -1.83 -8.21 -7.28
CA ASP A 93 -3.00 -7.80 -6.47
C ASP A 93 -3.01 -6.28 -6.24
N LEU A 94 -1.85 -5.68 -5.95
CA LEU A 94 -1.74 -4.24 -5.73
C LEU A 94 -1.89 -3.42 -7.02
N MET A 95 -1.29 -3.88 -8.12
CA MET A 95 -1.46 -3.28 -9.44
C MET A 95 -2.93 -3.28 -9.87
N ASP A 96 -3.62 -4.40 -9.70
CA ASP A 96 -5.05 -4.52 -10.02
C ASP A 96 -5.90 -3.62 -9.12
N ALA A 97 -5.59 -3.57 -7.82
CA ALA A 97 -6.28 -2.70 -6.88
C ALA A 97 -6.13 -1.22 -7.23
N VAL A 98 -4.92 -0.77 -7.55
CA VAL A 98 -4.64 0.61 -7.99
C VAL A 98 -5.30 0.90 -9.33
N GLY A 99 -5.19 -0.01 -10.30
CA GLY A 99 -5.83 0.14 -11.61
C GLY A 99 -7.36 0.19 -11.54
N SER A 100 -7.97 -0.49 -10.58
CA SER A 100 -9.42 -0.51 -10.39
C SER A 100 -10.02 0.78 -9.84
N VAL A 101 -9.20 1.62 -9.18
CA VAL A 101 -9.66 2.84 -8.51
C VAL A 101 -9.33 4.12 -9.26
N LEU A 102 -8.42 4.06 -10.24
CA LEU A 102 -8.09 5.22 -11.07
C LEU A 102 -9.09 5.35 -12.22
N PRO A 103 -9.65 6.56 -12.46
CA PRO A 103 -10.52 6.79 -13.60
C PRO A 103 -9.77 6.57 -14.92
N SER A 104 -10.45 5.94 -15.88
CA SER A 104 -9.95 5.66 -17.24
C SER A 104 -9.80 6.91 -18.09
#